data_AF-A0A151QMZ8-F1
#
_entry.id   AF-A0A151QMZ8-F1
#
_cell.length_a   1.000
_cell.length_b   1.000
_cell.length_c   1.000
_cell.angle_alpha   90.00
_cell.angle_beta   90.00
_cell.angle_gamma   90.00
#
_symmetry.space_group_name_H-M   'P 1'
#
loop_
_entity.id
_entity.type
_entity.pdbx_description
1 polymer ?
#
loop_
_entity_poly.entity_id
_entity_poly.type
_entity_poly.pdbx_seq_one_letter_code
_entity_poly.pdbx_strand_id
1 'polypeptide(L)'
;FLDKFFPASRTTAIRKEISGIRQLSGENLYEYWERFKKLCASCPHHQISEQLLLQYFYEGLHLVERSMIDTASGGALGDMTPAAARHLIEKMASNSQQFSARHSDAIVARGVHDMSASSASASTNTKKLEGKLDALVNLVTQLAVQQKSSPIARVFGICSSFKL
;
A
#
# COMPACT_ATOMS: atom_id res chain seq x y z
N PHE A 1 6.51 22.83 37.80
CA PHE A 1 5.27 22.03 37.91
C PHE A 1 5.03 21.20 36.64
N LEU A 2 5.14 21.80 35.43
CA LEU A 2 4.96 21.08 34.15
C LEU A 2 6.01 19.97 33.90
N ASP A 3 7.27 20.16 34.29
CA ASP A 3 8.32 19.12 34.14
C ASP A 3 8.02 17.82 34.88
N LYS A 4 7.16 17.86 35.91
CA LYS A 4 6.79 16.69 36.72
C LYS A 4 5.70 15.84 36.08
N PHE A 5 4.92 16.41 35.15
CA PHE A 5 3.78 15.74 34.48
C PHE A 5 4.01 15.53 32.98
N PHE A 6 4.87 16.35 32.36
CA PHE A 6 5.31 16.21 30.97
C PHE A 6 6.83 16.38 30.92
N PRO A 7 7.59 15.30 31.20
CA PRO A 7 9.03 15.34 31.12
C PRO A 7 9.48 15.75 29.72
N ALA A 8 10.57 16.53 29.62
CA ALA A 8 11.15 16.93 28.34
C ALA A 8 11.50 15.72 27.44
N SER A 9 11.79 14.56 28.05
CA SER A 9 12.00 13.29 27.34
C SER A 9 10.73 12.82 26.60
N ARG A 10 9.55 12.98 27.20
CA ARG A 10 8.26 12.65 26.57
C ARG A 10 7.95 13.59 25.41
N THR A 11 8.14 14.90 25.58
CA THR A 11 7.99 15.87 24.49
C THR A 11 8.93 15.54 23.33
N THR A 12 10.17 15.15 23.62
CA THR A 12 11.16 14.78 22.60
C THR A 12 10.78 13.49 21.87
N ALA A 13 10.28 12.48 22.59
CA ALA A 13 9.77 11.25 21.99
C ALA A 13 8.59 11.53 21.04
N ILE A 14 7.61 12.32 21.49
CA ILE A 14 6.44 12.68 20.68
C ILE A 14 6.84 13.49 19.44
N ARG A 15 7.78 14.44 19.55
CA ARG A 15 8.33 15.13 18.37
C ARG A 15 8.93 14.17 17.35
N LYS A 16 9.67 13.16 17.83
CA LYS A 16 10.26 12.13 16.97
C LYS A 16 9.18 11.30 16.27
N GLU A 17 8.15 10.90 17.01
CA GLU A 17 6.99 10.19 16.45
C GLU A 17 6.25 11.03 15.41
N ILE A 18 6.04 12.32 15.67
CA ILE A 18 5.42 13.25 14.70
C ILE A 18 6.25 13.33 13.42
N SER A 19 7.57 13.55 13.51
CA SER A 19 8.45 13.62 12.34
C SER A 19 8.58 12.31 11.57
N GLY A 20 8.43 11.18 12.28
CA GLY A 20 8.57 9.83 11.73
C GLY A 20 7.24 9.20 11.34
N ILE A 21 6.12 9.93 11.40
CA ILE A 21 4.81 9.35 11.17
C ILE A 21 4.72 8.87 9.72
N ARG A 22 4.22 7.65 9.52
CA ARG A 22 3.96 7.04 8.21
C ARG A 22 2.58 6.42 8.23
N GLN A 23 1.92 6.46 7.10
CA GLN A 23 0.67 5.76 6.88
C GLN A 23 0.92 4.26 6.91
N LEU A 24 0.09 3.54 7.66
CA LEU A 24 0.23 2.09 7.83
C LEU A 24 -0.38 1.34 6.63
N SER A 25 0.00 0.07 6.47
CA SER A 25 -0.61 -0.79 5.46
C SER A 25 -2.08 -1.05 5.79
N GLY A 26 -2.98 -0.77 4.85
CA GLY A 26 -4.42 -0.92 5.03
C GLY A 26 -5.11 0.22 5.80
N GLU A 27 -4.34 1.18 6.32
CA GLU A 27 -4.89 2.40 6.92
C GLU A 27 -5.32 3.36 5.82
N ASN A 28 -6.57 3.81 5.84
CA ASN A 28 -7.04 4.81 4.88
C ASN A 28 -6.70 6.24 5.34
N LEU A 29 -6.78 7.21 4.43
CA LEU A 29 -6.47 8.63 4.70
C LEU A 29 -7.18 9.20 5.94
N TYR A 30 -8.43 8.82 6.21
CA TYR A 30 -9.17 9.28 7.39
C TYR A 30 -8.54 8.78 8.68
N GLU A 31 -8.29 7.48 8.77
CA GLU A 31 -7.68 6.85 9.93
C GLU A 31 -6.29 7.45 10.20
N TYR A 32 -5.52 7.65 9.12
CA TYR A 32 -4.20 8.27 9.19
C TYR A 32 -4.25 9.70 9.71
N TRP A 33 -5.18 10.51 9.19
CA TRP A 33 -5.38 11.90 9.61
C TRP A 33 -5.80 12.01 11.08
N GLU A 34 -6.73 11.17 11.52
CA GLU A 34 -7.17 11.14 12.92
C GLU A 34 -6.05 10.70 13.87
N ARG A 35 -5.26 9.70 13.47
CA ARG A 35 -4.08 9.28 14.23
C ARG A 35 -3.05 10.39 14.36
N PHE A 36 -2.80 11.13 13.27
CA PHE A 36 -1.91 12.29 13.29
C PHE A 36 -2.40 13.40 14.23
N LYS A 37 -3.70 13.75 14.16
CA LYS A 37 -4.32 14.75 15.05
C LYS A 37 -4.21 14.33 16.52
N LYS A 38 -4.50 13.07 16.82
CA LYS A 38 -4.37 12.51 18.18
C LYS A 38 -2.93 12.56 18.68
N LEU A 39 -1.95 12.25 17.83
CA LEU A 39 -0.54 12.33 18.16
C LEU A 39 -0.12 13.76 18.48
N CYS A 40 -0.52 14.75 17.68
CA CYS A 40 -0.25 16.17 17.95
C CYS A 40 -0.91 16.63 19.27
N ALA A 41 -2.16 16.24 19.51
CA ALA A 41 -2.90 16.58 20.74
C ALA A 41 -2.29 15.97 22.01
N SER A 42 -1.52 14.89 21.89
CA SER A 42 -0.85 14.24 23.03
C SER A 42 0.26 15.10 23.67
N CYS A 43 0.76 16.11 22.94
CA CYS A 43 1.74 17.07 23.44
C CYS A 43 1.48 18.47 22.86
N PRO A 44 0.54 19.26 23.42
CA PRO A 44 0.19 20.58 22.87
C PRO A 44 1.36 21.59 22.88
N HIS A 45 2.41 21.33 23.66
CA HIS A 45 3.64 22.12 23.75
C HIS A 45 4.79 21.52 22.93
N HIS A 46 4.48 20.79 21.84
CA HIS A 46 5.49 20.18 20.97
C HIS A 46 6.37 21.20 20.22
N GLN A 47 5.95 22.48 20.11
CA GLN A 47 6.71 23.59 19.49
C GLN A 47 7.06 23.38 18.01
N ILE A 48 6.26 22.57 17.31
CA ILE A 48 6.40 22.33 15.86
C ILE A 48 5.40 23.26 15.17
N SER A 49 5.85 23.99 14.15
CA SER A 49 4.97 24.87 13.38
C SER A 49 3.93 24.06 12.59
N GLU A 50 2.76 24.66 12.34
CA GLU A 50 1.68 23.99 11.58
C GLU A 50 2.14 23.59 10.16
N GLN A 51 2.94 24.44 9.51
CA GLN A 51 3.52 24.14 8.20
C GLN A 51 4.38 22.87 8.25
N LEU A 52 5.24 22.72 9.27
CA LEU A 52 6.10 21.56 9.40
C LEU A 52 5.32 20.30 9.82
N LEU A 53 4.26 20.45 10.62
CA LEU A 53 3.33 19.36 10.91
C LEU A 53 2.69 18.81 9.62
N LEU A 54 2.18 19.70 8.77
CA LEU A 54 1.58 19.32 7.49
C LEU A 54 2.59 18.69 6.54
N GLN A 55 3.83 19.16 6.55
CA GLN A 55 4.92 18.54 5.79
C GLN A 55 5.19 17.11 6.26
N TYR A 56 5.34 16.86 7.56
CA TYR A 56 5.55 15.50 8.08
C TYR A 56 4.38 14.57 7.79
N PHE A 57 3.16 15.07 7.89
CA PHE A 57 1.96 14.33 7.48
C PHE A 57 2.04 13.94 5.99
N TYR A 58 2.33 14.90 5.12
CA TYR A 58 2.40 14.69 3.67
C TYR A 58 3.52 13.73 3.26
N GLU A 59 4.71 13.85 3.87
CA GLU A 59 5.84 12.95 3.65
C GLU A 59 5.56 11.52 4.10
N GLY A 60 4.62 11.33 5.03
CA GLY A 60 4.24 10.04 5.55
C GLY A 60 3.14 9.31 4.78
N LEU A 61 2.52 9.95 3.80
CA LEU A 61 1.46 9.37 2.98
C LEU A 61 1.95 8.29 2.02
N HIS A 62 1.06 7.36 1.67
CA HIS A 62 1.25 6.50 0.50
C HIS A 62 1.25 7.32 -0.78
N LEU A 63 2.00 6.85 -1.80
CA LEU A 63 2.17 7.55 -3.08
C LEU A 63 0.84 7.90 -3.75
N VAL A 64 -0.15 7.00 -3.67
CA VAL A 64 -1.47 7.20 -4.28
C VAL A 64 -2.22 8.35 -3.61
N GLU A 65 -2.27 8.40 -2.28
CA GLU A 65 -2.94 9.47 -1.55
C GLU A 65 -2.25 10.81 -1.72
N ARG A 66 -0.91 10.79 -1.73
CA ARG A 66 -0.10 11.96 -2.03
C ARG A 66 -0.41 12.54 -3.40
N SER A 67 -0.46 11.70 -4.43
CA SER A 67 -0.83 12.11 -5.80
C SER A 67 -2.25 12.66 -5.90
N MET A 68 -3.21 12.08 -5.17
CA MET A 68 -4.58 12.60 -5.12
C MET A 68 -4.64 13.97 -4.46
N ILE A 69 -3.89 14.18 -3.38
CA ILE A 69 -3.81 15.46 -2.68
C ILE A 69 -3.17 16.52 -3.57
N ASP A 70 -2.06 16.21 -4.25
CA ASP A 70 -1.40 17.14 -5.18
C ASP A 70 -2.38 17.57 -6.29
N THR A 71 -3.07 16.60 -6.89
CA THR A 71 -4.08 16.87 -7.92
C THR A 71 -5.21 17.76 -7.40
N ALA A 72 -5.71 17.50 -6.18
CA ALA A 72 -6.78 18.28 -5.58
C ALA A 72 -6.32 19.68 -5.12
N SER A 73 -5.04 19.84 -4.82
CA SER A 73 -4.43 21.14 -4.50
C SER A 73 -4.12 21.99 -5.73
N GLY A 74 -4.11 21.38 -6.93
CA GLY A 74 -3.72 22.05 -8.17
C GLY A 74 -2.21 22.23 -8.34
N GLY A 75 -1.41 21.46 -7.60
CA GLY A 75 0.05 21.62 -7.53
C GLY A 75 0.65 20.82 -6.38
N ALA A 76 1.74 21.32 -5.78
CA ALA A 76 2.27 20.73 -4.57
C ALA A 76 1.49 21.25 -3.35
N LEU A 77 1.16 20.38 -2.40
CA LEU A 77 0.48 20.77 -1.16
C LEU A 77 1.25 21.88 -0.38
N GLY A 78 2.58 21.87 -0.48
CA GLY A 78 3.46 22.82 0.20
C GLY A 78 3.32 24.28 -0.27
N ASP A 79 2.71 24.51 -1.44
CA ASP A 79 2.48 25.86 -1.98
C ASP A 79 1.21 26.50 -1.39
N MET A 80 0.37 25.71 -0.72
CA MET A 80 -0.84 26.19 -0.07
C MET A 80 -0.55 26.82 1.29
N THR A 81 -1.42 27.74 1.72
CA THR A 81 -1.39 28.19 3.11
C THR A 81 -1.73 27.03 4.05
N PRO A 82 -1.16 26.98 5.28
CA PRO A 82 -1.42 25.88 6.22
C PRO A 82 -2.91 25.64 6.49
N ALA A 83 -3.69 26.72 6.61
CA ALA A 83 -5.14 26.63 6.79
C ALA A 83 -5.85 25.97 5.60
N ALA A 84 -5.48 26.34 4.37
CA ALA A 84 -6.08 25.78 3.16
C ALA A 84 -5.68 24.31 2.97
N ALA A 85 -4.41 23.97 3.20
CA ALA A 85 -3.92 22.59 3.16
C ALA A 85 -4.65 21.71 4.18
N ARG A 86 -4.79 22.18 5.43
CA ARG A 86 -5.52 21.46 6.48
C ARG A 86 -6.98 21.24 6.13
N HIS A 87 -7.66 22.26 5.60
CA HIS A 87 -9.05 22.13 5.17
C HIS A 87 -9.21 21.13 4.01
N LEU A 88 -8.27 21.13 3.05
CA LEU A 88 -8.26 20.16 1.96
C LEU A 88 -8.08 18.73 2.48
N ILE A 89 -7.10 18.50 3.37
CA ILE A 89 -6.85 17.19 3.97
C ILE A 89 -8.09 16.71 4.72
N GLU A 90 -8.70 17.55 5.55
CA GLU A 90 -9.92 17.21 6.30
C GLU A 90 -11.07 16.80 5.36
N LYS A 91 -11.26 17.54 4.27
CA LYS A 91 -12.25 17.21 3.24
C LYS A 91 -11.94 15.86 2.57
N MET A 92 -10.69 15.60 2.22
CA MET A 92 -10.28 14.35 1.57
C MET A 92 -10.38 13.14 2.51
N ALA A 93 -9.98 13.30 3.76
CA ALA A 93 -10.18 12.32 4.83
C ALA A 93 -11.68 12.00 5.01
N SER A 94 -12.53 13.02 5.10
CA SER A 94 -13.98 12.82 5.21
C SER A 94 -14.53 12.01 4.01
N ASN A 95 -14.05 12.30 2.80
CA ASN A 95 -14.44 11.57 1.60
C ASN A 95 -13.97 10.11 1.62
N SER A 96 -12.73 9.85 2.07
CA SER A 96 -12.21 8.47 2.15
C SER A 96 -12.98 7.63 3.15
N GLN A 97 -13.40 8.21 4.29
CA GLN A 97 -14.23 7.50 5.27
C GLN A 97 -15.59 7.10 4.69
N GLN A 98 -16.24 8.01 3.96
CA GLN A 98 -17.53 7.75 3.32
C GLN A 98 -17.43 6.66 2.24
N PHE A 99 -16.36 6.65 1.45
CA PHE A 99 -16.16 5.64 0.42
C PHE A 99 -15.84 4.26 1.01
N SER A 100 -15.01 4.21 2.06
CA SER A 100 -14.74 2.97 2.81
C SER A 100 -16.01 2.38 3.42
N ALA A 101 -16.85 3.21 4.04
CA ALA A 101 -18.14 2.78 4.61
C ALA A 101 -19.11 2.27 3.54
N ARG A 102 -19.14 2.90 2.36
CA ARG A 102 -19.94 2.42 1.23
C ARG A 102 -19.44 1.09 0.67
N HIS A 103 -18.14 0.87 0.65
CA HIS A 103 -17.58 -0.42 0.23
C HIS A 103 -17.90 -1.53 1.24
N SER A 104 -17.91 -1.24 2.55
CA SER A 104 -18.37 -2.21 3.56
C SER A 104 -19.88 -2.45 3.49
N ASP A 105 -20.69 -1.40 3.33
CA ASP A 105 -22.14 -1.53 3.23
C ASP A 105 -22.59 -2.16 1.91
N ALA A 106 -21.86 -1.96 0.82
CA ALA A 106 -22.11 -2.66 -0.44
C ALA A 106 -21.75 -4.16 -0.35
N ILE A 107 -20.80 -4.55 0.52
CA ILE A 107 -20.51 -5.95 0.82
C ILE A 107 -21.60 -6.55 1.72
N VAL A 108 -22.12 -5.79 2.70
CA VAL A 108 -23.18 -6.25 3.61
C VAL A 108 -24.57 -6.29 2.93
N ALA A 109 -24.92 -5.28 2.14
CA ALA A 109 -26.17 -5.22 1.39
C ALA A 109 -26.24 -6.25 0.24
N ARG A 110 -25.08 -6.73 -0.24
CA ARG A 110 -25.00 -7.81 -1.23
C ARG A 110 -24.99 -9.21 -0.62
N GLY A 111 -24.99 -9.31 0.72
CA GLY A 111 -25.08 -10.57 1.46
C GLY A 111 -26.51 -11.12 1.63
N VAL A 112 -27.54 -10.38 1.24
CA VAL A 112 -28.95 -10.82 1.34
C VAL A 112 -29.72 -10.49 0.06
N HIS A 113 -29.25 -10.98 -1.08
CA HIS A 113 -30.16 -11.32 -2.17
C HIS A 113 -29.49 -12.33 -3.10
N ASP A 114 -29.99 -13.57 -3.00
CA ASP A 114 -29.68 -14.62 -3.95
C ASP A 114 -30.27 -14.25 -5.32
N MET A 115 -29.40 -14.23 -6.34
CA MET A 115 -29.57 -14.79 -7.70
C MET A 115 -28.77 -14.03 -8.77
N SER A 116 -27.56 -14.57 -9.01
CA SER A 116 -27.01 -14.94 -10.33
C SER A 116 -27.07 -13.94 -11.50
N ALA A 117 -26.05 -13.08 -11.64
CA ALA A 117 -25.62 -12.56 -12.97
C ALA A 117 -24.26 -11.83 -12.96
N SER A 118 -23.87 -11.14 -11.89
CA SER A 118 -22.67 -10.27 -11.90
C SER A 118 -21.46 -10.77 -11.12
N SER A 119 -21.60 -11.83 -10.32
CA SER A 119 -20.47 -12.54 -9.67
C SER A 119 -19.79 -13.53 -10.62
N ALA A 120 -20.44 -13.88 -11.74
CA ALA A 120 -19.89 -14.77 -12.74
C ALA A 120 -18.66 -14.16 -13.42
N SER A 121 -18.65 -12.87 -13.80
CA SER A 121 -17.55 -12.29 -14.59
C SER A 121 -16.23 -12.15 -13.81
N ALA A 122 -16.28 -11.73 -12.54
CA ALA A 122 -15.11 -11.65 -11.67
C ALA A 122 -14.60 -13.05 -11.29
N SER A 123 -15.50 -13.97 -10.95
CA SER A 123 -15.16 -15.37 -10.65
C SER A 123 -14.69 -16.15 -11.89
N THR A 124 -15.20 -15.85 -13.09
CA THR A 124 -14.73 -16.47 -14.33
C THR A 124 -13.32 -16.01 -14.68
N ASN A 125 -12.99 -14.75 -14.41
CA ASN A 125 -11.66 -14.23 -14.69
C ASN A 125 -10.62 -14.83 -13.73
N THR A 126 -10.95 -15.00 -12.45
CA THR A 126 -10.06 -15.68 -11.49
C THR A 126 -9.91 -17.16 -11.83
N LYS A 127 -11.01 -17.90 -12.08
CA LYS A 127 -10.97 -19.32 -12.48
C LYS A 127 -10.22 -19.55 -13.81
N LYS A 128 -10.34 -18.62 -14.77
CA LYS A 128 -9.63 -18.69 -16.05
C LYS A 128 -8.13 -18.42 -15.89
N LEU A 129 -7.74 -17.57 -14.95
CA LEU A 129 -6.33 -17.32 -14.61
C LEU A 129 -5.74 -18.51 -13.86
N GLU A 130 -6.47 -19.11 -12.91
CA GLU A 130 -6.08 -20.33 -12.20
C GLU A 130 -5.86 -21.50 -13.18
N GLY A 131 -6.81 -21.76 -14.09
CA GLY A 131 -6.65 -22.81 -15.10
C GLY A 131 -5.47 -22.58 -16.05
N LYS A 132 -5.14 -21.31 -16.37
CA LYS A 132 -3.94 -20.98 -17.15
C LYS A 132 -2.65 -21.21 -16.37
N LEU A 133 -2.66 -20.97 -15.05
CA LEU A 133 -1.53 -21.23 -14.17
C LEU A 133 -1.26 -22.73 -14.06
N ASP A 134 -2.29 -23.55 -13.85
CA ASP A 134 -2.18 -25.00 -13.80
C ASP A 134 -1.64 -25.58 -15.12
N ALA A 135 -2.10 -25.07 -16.26
CA ALA A 135 -1.60 -25.49 -17.57
C ALA A 135 -0.09 -25.16 -17.74
N LEU A 136 0.34 -23.99 -17.27
CA LEU A 136 1.75 -23.59 -17.33
C LEU A 136 2.61 -24.47 -16.40
N VAL A 137 2.15 -24.73 -15.17
CA VAL A 137 2.83 -25.60 -14.21
C VAL A 137 3.00 -27.01 -14.77
N ASN A 138 1.96 -27.54 -15.42
CA ASN A 138 2.03 -28.85 -16.06
C ASN A 138 3.03 -28.88 -17.22
N LEU A 139 3.09 -27.84 -18.07
CA LEU A 139 4.05 -27.78 -19.17
C LEU A 139 5.49 -27.71 -18.65
N VAL A 140 5.75 -26.89 -17.63
CA VAL A 140 7.08 -26.78 -16.99
C VAL A 140 7.48 -28.12 -16.35
N THR A 141 6.54 -28.79 -15.69
CA THR A 141 6.78 -30.12 -15.10
C THR A 141 7.11 -31.15 -16.19
N GLN A 142 6.38 -31.16 -17.31
CA GLN A 142 6.66 -32.06 -18.43
C GLN A 142 8.03 -31.77 -19.08
N LEU A 143 8.40 -30.50 -19.27
CA LEU A 143 9.73 -30.13 -19.77
C LEU A 143 10.85 -30.58 -18.82
N ALA A 144 10.65 -30.44 -17.52
CA ALA A 144 11.58 -30.91 -16.50
C ALA A 144 11.71 -32.44 -16.50
N VAL A 145 10.63 -33.17 -16.78
CA VAL A 145 10.63 -34.63 -16.92
C VAL A 145 11.28 -35.10 -18.23
N GLN A 146 11.05 -34.40 -19.35
CA GLN A 146 11.66 -34.71 -20.65
C GLN A 146 13.18 -34.50 -20.66
N GLN A 147 13.71 -33.54 -19.87
CA GLN A 147 15.17 -33.40 -19.68
C GLN A 147 15.82 -34.59 -18.94
N LYS A 148 15.03 -35.44 -18.26
CA LYS A 148 15.52 -36.63 -17.56
C LYS A 148 15.58 -37.88 -18.44
N SER A 149 15.10 -37.82 -19.68
CA SER A 149 15.12 -38.95 -20.62
C SER A 149 15.64 -38.54 -22.00
N SER A 150 16.90 -38.09 -22.06
CA SER A 150 17.67 -38.23 -23.30
C SER A 150 18.61 -39.43 -23.14
N PRO A 151 18.46 -40.51 -23.91
CA PRO A 151 19.44 -41.58 -23.90
C PRO A 151 20.74 -41.02 -24.48
N ILE A 152 21.82 -41.10 -23.70
CA ILE A 152 23.18 -40.83 -24.18
C ILE A 152 23.44 -41.81 -25.32
N ALA A 153 23.33 -41.33 -26.56
CA ALA A 153 23.89 -42.02 -27.71
C ALA A 153 25.42 -42.00 -27.55
N ARG A 154 25.98 -43.10 -27.06
CA ARG A 154 27.39 -43.46 -27.31
C ARG A 154 27.50 -43.93 -28.75
N VAL A 155 28.69 -43.71 -29.36
CA VAL A 155 29.28 -44.27 -30.61
C VAL A 155 29.79 -43.12 -31.50
N PHE A 156 31.06 -42.95 -31.92
CA PHE A 156 32.37 -43.60 -31.73
C PHE A 156 33.45 -42.52 -31.93
N GLY A 157 34.55 -42.58 -31.18
CA GLY A 157 35.73 -41.72 -31.38
C GLY A 157 36.56 -42.21 -32.58
N ILE A 158 36.94 -41.28 -33.46
CA ILE A 158 37.96 -41.52 -34.48
C ILE A 158 39.27 -40.91 -33.97
N CYS A 159 40.08 -41.72 -33.30
CA CYS A 159 41.48 -41.40 -33.03
C CYS A 159 42.30 -41.87 -34.24
N SER A 160 42.70 -40.95 -35.11
CA SER A 160 43.78 -41.20 -36.07
C SER A 160 44.98 -40.36 -35.68
N SER A 161 45.82 -40.94 -34.82
CA SER A 161 47.22 -40.54 -34.68
C SER A 161 48.06 -41.74 -35.06
N PHE A 162 48.63 -41.73 -36.26
CA PHE A 162 49.89 -42.44 -36.50
C PHE A 162 50.75 -41.60 -37.44
N LYS A 163 51.96 -41.33 -36.97
CA LYS A 163 52.99 -40.51 -37.59
C LYS A 163 54.15 -41.47 -37.87
N LEU A 164 54.34 -41.81 -39.14
CA LEU A 164 55.59 -42.00 -39.91
C LEU A 164 55.25 -42.70 -41.22
#